data_AF-A0A067T077-F1
#
_entry.id   AF-A0A067T077-F1
#
_cell.length_a   1.000
_cell.length_b   1.000
_cell.length_c   1.000
_cell.angle_alpha   90.00
_cell.angle_beta   90.00
_cell.angle_gamma   90.00
#
_symmetry.space_group_name_H-M   'P 1'
#
loop_
_entity.id
_entity.type
_entity.pdbx_description
1 polymer ?
#
loop_
_entity_poly.entity_id
_entity_poly.type
_entity_poly.pdbx_seq_one_letter_code
_entity_poly.pdbx_strand_id
1 'polypeptide(L)'
;DSIDDEDLAAVEEAEFDAQVEQDDEGQIAHDAQTVRSVHDQAIDIMKGNRVQMTRTEEQTALNLFPKARIIFSLVSGLARRIHDASNLNEVFQDLVSKDAELQSSQMHTLARRMPTRWNSEFDCLYSHLYFKKIVQSMTGVSAYKLKAYRLDDEQWKLAVDLQSVLLLFKELTDLFSQAEVPLVVNAIPMLLSLRNRLALSTESNENRPTPAVIRIASQAAILLLNKYLDLMWDCDIYILAIVFCPDRKLAWFKAKLKYSNENTKKVKSIILSTWTKYAPEKVDKGKAAEGSQRPKKTREQKLVRVLLYNSSI
;
A
#
# COMPACT_ATOMS: atom_id res chain seq x y z
N ASP A 1 34.48 -14.51 3.99
CA ASP A 1 33.60 -15.57 4.50
C ASP A 1 32.89 -16.24 3.35
N SER A 2 33.23 -17.50 3.09
CA SER A 2 32.53 -18.36 2.14
C SER A 2 31.15 -18.65 2.71
N ILE A 3 30.10 -18.28 1.98
CA ILE A 3 28.73 -18.72 2.26
C ILE A 3 28.74 -20.25 2.10
N ASP A 4 28.37 -20.99 3.15
CA ASP A 4 28.27 -22.46 3.10
C ASP A 4 27.21 -22.85 2.04
N ASP A 5 27.44 -23.94 1.30
CA ASP A 5 26.50 -24.41 0.26
C ASP A 5 25.09 -24.69 0.81
N GLU A 6 24.97 -25.03 2.10
CA GLU A 6 23.69 -25.17 2.83
C GLU A 6 22.98 -23.82 3.05
N ASP A 7 23.72 -22.75 3.30
CA ASP A 7 23.17 -21.40 3.44
C ASP A 7 22.72 -20.85 2.07
N LEU A 8 23.42 -21.20 0.99
CA LEU A 8 23.03 -20.86 -0.39
C LEU A 8 21.73 -21.58 -0.78
N ALA A 9 21.62 -22.88 -0.49
CA ALA A 9 20.44 -23.69 -0.80
C ALA A 9 19.19 -23.22 -0.06
N ALA A 10 19.30 -22.81 1.21
CA ALA A 10 18.17 -22.29 1.98
C ALA A 10 17.68 -20.93 1.46
N VAL A 11 18.59 -20.09 0.95
CA VAL A 11 18.25 -18.82 0.30
C VAL A 11 17.63 -19.08 -1.07
N GLU A 12 18.16 -20.01 -1.86
CA GLU A 12 17.62 -20.41 -3.16
C GLU A 12 16.23 -21.04 -3.04
N GLU A 13 15.99 -21.92 -2.06
CA GLU A 13 14.67 -22.50 -1.77
C GLU A 13 13.66 -21.40 -1.44
N ALA A 14 14.04 -20.47 -0.56
CA ALA A 14 13.16 -19.38 -0.17
C ALA A 14 12.96 -18.32 -1.29
N GLU A 15 13.88 -18.22 -2.25
CA GLU A 15 13.72 -17.39 -3.45
C GLU A 15 12.88 -18.05 -4.55
N PHE A 16 13.06 -19.36 -4.78
CA PHE A 16 12.31 -20.15 -5.74
C PHE A 16 10.83 -20.22 -5.35
N ASP A 17 10.54 -20.51 -4.08
CA ASP A 17 9.16 -20.60 -3.59
C ASP A 17 8.42 -19.25 -3.59
N ALA A 18 9.14 -18.12 -3.60
CA ALA A 18 8.54 -16.80 -3.77
C ALA A 18 8.02 -16.54 -5.20
N GLN A 19 8.46 -17.32 -6.20
CA GLN A 19 8.12 -17.17 -7.62
C GLN A 19 7.04 -18.14 -8.11
N VAL A 20 6.82 -19.27 -7.42
CA VAL A 20 5.99 -20.39 -7.93
C VAL A 20 4.48 -20.17 -7.83
N GLU A 21 3.99 -19.18 -7.06
CA GLU A 21 2.55 -19.05 -6.74
C GLU A 21 1.76 -17.97 -7.53
N GLN A 22 2.10 -17.72 -8.81
CA GLN A 22 1.25 -16.92 -9.71
C GLN A 22 0.91 -17.72 -10.98
N ASP A 23 -0.40 -17.88 -11.25
CA ASP A 23 -0.97 -18.88 -12.18
C ASP A 23 -1.09 -18.39 -13.64
N ASP A 24 -0.44 -17.28 -14.01
CA ASP A 24 -0.42 -16.76 -15.39
C ASP A 24 0.94 -16.13 -15.74
N GLU A 25 1.77 -16.91 -16.43
CA GLU A 25 3.12 -16.54 -16.88
C GLU A 25 3.14 -15.24 -17.73
N GLY A 26 2.06 -14.97 -18.47
CA GLY A 26 1.91 -13.76 -19.27
C GLY A 26 1.61 -12.52 -18.42
N GLN A 27 0.75 -12.65 -17.41
CA GLN A 27 0.45 -11.58 -16.47
C GLN A 27 1.68 -11.25 -15.60
N ILE A 28 2.42 -12.26 -15.15
CA ILE A 28 3.66 -12.10 -14.39
C ILE A 28 4.70 -11.32 -15.21
N ALA A 29 4.89 -11.68 -16.48
CA ALA A 29 5.88 -11.02 -17.34
C ALA A 29 5.52 -9.54 -17.58
N HIS A 30 4.24 -9.25 -17.83
CA HIS A 30 3.75 -7.88 -18.03
C HIS A 30 3.88 -7.03 -16.77
N ASP A 31 3.49 -7.57 -15.62
CA ASP A 31 3.57 -6.86 -14.34
C ASP A 31 5.02 -6.64 -13.93
N ALA A 32 5.90 -7.63 -14.14
CA ALA A 32 7.33 -7.49 -13.92
C ALA A 32 7.95 -6.41 -14.84
N GLN A 33 7.55 -6.33 -16.10
CA GLN A 33 8.01 -5.29 -17.01
C GLN A 33 7.53 -3.90 -16.57
N THR A 34 6.28 -3.79 -16.13
CA THR A 34 5.71 -2.54 -15.60
C THR A 34 6.47 -2.08 -14.35
N VAL A 35 6.74 -3.00 -13.42
CA VAL A 35 7.49 -2.73 -12.18
C VAL A 35 8.91 -2.27 -12.50
N ARG A 36 9.62 -2.94 -13.42
CA ARG A 36 10.97 -2.54 -13.85
C ARG A 36 10.97 -1.14 -14.46
N SER A 37 10.01 -0.84 -15.34
CA SER A 37 9.93 0.47 -15.97
C SER A 37 9.67 1.60 -14.96
N VAL A 38 8.77 1.38 -14.00
CA VAL A 38 8.48 2.36 -12.94
C VAL A 38 9.68 2.54 -12.01
N HIS A 39 10.39 1.45 -11.73
CA HIS A 39 11.60 1.47 -10.92
C HIS A 39 12.72 2.29 -11.56
N ASP A 40 13.00 2.07 -12.84
CA ASP A 40 14.05 2.78 -13.56
C ASP A 40 13.76 4.29 -13.60
N GLN A 41 12.49 4.66 -13.83
CA GLN A 41 12.04 6.05 -13.73
C GLN A 41 12.24 6.63 -12.32
N ALA A 42 11.98 5.86 -11.27
CA ALA A 42 12.16 6.31 -9.90
C ALA A 42 13.65 6.57 -9.59
N ILE A 43 14.55 5.71 -10.05
CA ILE A 43 15.99 5.91 -9.93
C ILE A 43 16.41 7.21 -10.58
N ASP A 44 15.98 7.46 -11.82
CA ASP A 44 16.36 8.66 -12.57
C ASP A 44 15.86 9.94 -11.90
N ILE A 45 14.63 9.93 -11.38
CA ILE A 45 14.06 11.07 -10.62
C ILE A 45 14.89 11.32 -9.34
N MET A 46 15.23 10.26 -8.61
CA MET A 46 15.98 10.41 -7.35
C MET A 46 17.43 10.86 -7.57
N LYS A 47 18.06 10.43 -8.67
CA LYS A 47 19.36 10.96 -9.12
C LYS A 47 19.31 12.47 -9.36
N GLY A 48 18.27 12.96 -10.05
CA GLY A 48 18.04 14.39 -10.26
C GLY A 48 17.92 15.19 -8.96
N ASN A 49 17.36 14.56 -7.91
CA ASN A 49 17.17 15.15 -6.58
C ASN A 49 18.39 15.03 -5.66
N ARG A 50 19.59 14.77 -6.22
CA ARG A 50 20.86 14.62 -5.49
C ARG A 50 20.87 13.50 -4.44
N VAL A 51 19.99 12.52 -4.57
CA VAL A 51 20.09 11.27 -3.80
C VAL A 51 21.15 10.43 -4.49
N GLN A 52 22.42 10.72 -4.18
CA GLN A 52 23.52 9.94 -4.70
C GLN A 52 23.62 8.63 -3.93
N MET A 53 23.42 7.55 -4.66
CA MET A 53 23.79 6.22 -4.22
C MET A 53 25.24 6.01 -4.60
N THR A 54 26.01 5.40 -3.71
CA THR A 54 27.29 4.82 -4.10
C THR A 54 27.07 3.81 -5.23
N ARG A 55 28.05 3.60 -6.11
CA ARG A 55 27.96 2.61 -7.20
C ARG A 55 27.60 1.20 -6.69
N THR A 56 27.98 0.90 -5.45
CA THR A 56 27.60 -0.30 -4.69
C THR A 56 26.13 -0.29 -4.30
N GLU A 57 25.60 0.81 -3.76
CA GLU A 57 24.17 0.96 -3.46
C GLU A 57 23.33 0.96 -4.73
N GLU A 58 23.77 1.62 -5.81
CA GLU A 58 23.09 1.67 -7.11
C GLU A 58 23.06 0.29 -7.80
N GLN A 59 24.16 -0.46 -7.77
CA GLN A 59 24.14 -1.87 -8.21
C GLN A 59 23.29 -2.73 -7.27
N THR A 60 23.33 -2.46 -5.96
CA THR A 60 22.46 -3.07 -4.96
C THR A 60 21.03 -2.57 -5.08
N ALA A 61 20.70 -1.55 -5.89
CA ALA A 61 19.36 -1.02 -6.09
C ALA A 61 18.75 -1.30 -7.46
N LEU A 62 19.58 -1.36 -8.48
CA LEU A 62 19.24 -2.16 -9.65
C LEU A 62 19.03 -3.63 -9.22
N ASN A 63 19.67 -4.06 -8.13
CA ASN A 63 19.42 -5.29 -7.37
C ASN A 63 18.72 -5.03 -5.99
N LEU A 64 17.90 -3.98 -5.82
CA LEU A 64 17.34 -3.54 -4.51
C LEU A 64 16.41 -4.56 -3.91
N PHE A 65 15.66 -5.18 -4.81
CA PHE A 65 14.72 -6.20 -4.47
C PHE A 65 15.45 -7.33 -3.76
N PRO A 66 16.58 -7.90 -4.21
CA PRO A 66 17.37 -8.82 -3.42
C PRO A 66 17.54 -8.48 -1.94
N LYS A 67 17.94 -7.29 -1.46
CA LYS A 67 18.08 -7.12 0.02
C LYS A 67 16.74 -7.13 0.76
N ALA A 68 15.71 -6.43 0.26
CA ALA A 68 14.39 -6.45 0.89
C ALA A 68 13.68 -7.79 0.70
N ARG A 69 13.80 -8.41 -0.49
CA ARG A 69 13.37 -9.75 -0.88
C ARG A 69 14.10 -10.82 -0.10
N ILE A 70 15.40 -10.66 0.18
CA ILE A 70 16.19 -11.51 1.06
C ILE A 70 15.62 -11.35 2.46
N ILE A 71 15.40 -10.14 2.97
CA ILE A 71 14.73 -9.97 4.27
C ILE A 71 13.38 -10.71 4.28
N PHE A 72 12.51 -10.54 3.27
CA PHE A 72 11.24 -11.26 3.22
C PHE A 72 11.41 -12.77 3.06
N SER A 73 12.36 -13.23 2.27
CA SER A 73 12.69 -14.64 2.03
C SER A 73 13.19 -15.29 3.32
N LEU A 74 14.13 -14.66 4.03
CA LEU A 74 14.64 -15.13 5.30
C LEU A 74 13.57 -15.11 6.40
N VAL A 75 12.80 -14.03 6.48
CA VAL A 75 11.72 -13.86 7.47
C VAL A 75 10.60 -14.86 7.25
N SER A 76 10.12 -15.01 6.01
CA SER A 76 9.05 -15.94 5.66
C SER A 76 9.50 -17.40 5.69
N GLY A 77 10.73 -17.68 5.24
CA GLY A 77 11.36 -18.99 5.31
C GLY A 77 11.56 -19.46 6.75
N LEU A 78 12.03 -18.58 7.64
CA LEU A 78 12.13 -18.88 9.07
C LEU A 78 10.76 -19.18 9.66
N ALA A 79 9.77 -18.31 9.40
CA ALA A 79 8.42 -18.49 9.89
C ALA A 79 7.89 -19.86 9.45
N ARG A 80 7.99 -20.21 8.16
CA ARG A 80 7.60 -21.52 7.61
C ARG A 80 8.30 -22.66 8.33
N ARG A 81 9.62 -22.61 8.46
CA ARG A 81 10.41 -23.71 9.04
C ARG A 81 10.10 -23.96 10.51
N ILE A 82 9.90 -22.91 11.30
CA ILE A 82 9.46 -23.02 12.71
C ILE A 82 8.05 -23.62 12.78
N HIS A 83 7.20 -23.25 11.84
CA HIS A 83 5.82 -23.70 11.79
C HIS A 83 5.66 -25.17 11.38
N ASP A 84 6.45 -25.61 10.40
CA ASP A 84 6.31 -26.95 9.80
C ASP A 84 7.11 -28.03 10.56
N ALA A 85 8.16 -27.64 11.29
CA ALA A 85 8.94 -28.55 12.13
C ALA A 85 8.43 -28.50 13.59
N SER A 86 7.75 -29.57 14.04
CA SER A 86 7.14 -29.65 15.38
C SER A 86 8.13 -29.37 16.51
N ASN A 87 9.34 -29.91 16.42
CA ASN A 87 10.40 -29.70 17.41
C ASN A 87 10.86 -28.23 17.49
N LEU A 88 10.94 -27.52 16.35
CA LEU A 88 11.30 -26.11 16.34
C LEU A 88 10.14 -25.24 16.86
N ASN A 89 8.90 -25.63 16.57
CA ASN A 89 7.71 -24.96 17.09
C ASN A 89 7.66 -25.06 18.62
N GLU A 90 7.85 -26.26 19.19
CA GLU A 90 7.88 -26.47 20.63
C GLU A 90 8.96 -25.64 21.31
N VAL A 91 10.17 -25.61 20.74
CA VAL A 91 11.27 -24.75 21.24
C VAL A 91 10.89 -23.26 21.16
N PHE A 92 10.27 -22.82 20.06
CA PHE A 92 9.82 -21.44 19.92
C PHE A 92 8.77 -21.08 21.00
N GLN A 93 7.76 -21.93 21.20
CA GLN A 93 6.73 -21.71 22.22
C GLN A 93 7.29 -21.72 23.64
N ASP A 94 8.23 -22.62 23.93
CA ASP A 94 8.93 -22.64 25.22
C ASP A 94 9.68 -21.32 25.47
N LEU A 95 10.42 -20.81 24.47
CA LEU A 95 11.10 -19.52 24.56
C LEU A 95 10.13 -18.34 24.73
N VAL A 96 9.01 -18.33 23.99
CA VAL A 96 7.94 -17.32 24.15
C VAL A 96 7.36 -17.37 25.56
N SER A 97 7.08 -18.56 26.09
CA SER A 97 6.51 -18.73 27.42
C SER A 97 7.47 -18.32 28.54
N LYS A 98 8.78 -18.29 28.29
CA LYS A 98 9.80 -17.89 29.27
C LYS A 98 10.08 -16.38 29.26
N ASP A 99 9.68 -15.68 28.20
CA ASP A 99 9.87 -14.24 28.09
C ASP A 99 8.68 -13.49 28.74
N ALA A 100 8.96 -12.82 29.85
CA ALA A 100 7.94 -12.10 30.63
C ALA A 100 7.25 -10.96 29.84
N GLU A 101 7.91 -10.36 28.85
CA GLU A 101 7.32 -9.30 28.02
C GLU A 101 6.32 -9.87 27.00
N LEU A 102 6.52 -11.12 26.57
CA LEU A 102 5.74 -11.78 25.53
C LEU A 102 4.57 -12.61 26.10
N GLN A 103 4.64 -13.04 27.36
CA GLN A 103 3.57 -13.78 28.03
C GLN A 103 2.22 -13.05 28.04
N SER A 104 2.22 -11.73 28.21
CA SER A 104 0.99 -10.92 28.22
C SER A 104 0.51 -10.49 26.82
N SER A 105 1.20 -10.91 25.76
CA SER A 105 0.87 -10.53 24.39
C SER A 105 -0.27 -11.37 23.81
N GLN A 106 -0.96 -10.83 22.81
CA GLN A 106 -1.90 -11.61 21.99
C GLN A 106 -1.19 -12.39 20.87
N MET A 107 0.07 -12.09 20.58
CA MET A 107 0.83 -12.75 19.51
C MET A 107 1.79 -13.77 20.10
N HIS A 108 1.59 -15.04 19.74
CA HIS A 108 2.38 -16.18 20.24
C HIS A 108 3.11 -16.95 19.14
N THR A 109 2.97 -16.54 17.87
CA THR A 109 3.56 -17.24 16.72
C THR A 109 4.05 -16.24 15.68
N LEU A 110 5.10 -16.60 14.94
CA LEU A 110 5.48 -15.88 13.72
C LEU A 110 4.35 -15.96 12.68
N ALA A 111 4.05 -14.85 12.02
CA ALA A 111 3.05 -14.82 10.96
C ALA A 111 3.61 -15.49 9.70
N ARG A 112 2.80 -16.32 9.04
CA ARG A 112 3.16 -16.94 7.76
C ARG A 112 2.90 -15.97 6.61
N ARG A 113 3.77 -16.00 5.60
CA ARG A 113 3.49 -15.38 4.31
C ARG A 113 2.35 -16.14 3.65
N MET A 114 1.39 -15.39 3.12
CA MET A 114 0.22 -15.92 2.40
C MET A 114 0.16 -15.20 1.06
N PRO A 115 0.59 -15.82 -0.04
CA PRO A 115 0.75 -15.13 -1.33
C PRO A 115 -0.53 -14.50 -1.86
N THR A 116 -1.68 -15.10 -1.54
CA THR A 116 -3.01 -14.56 -1.89
C THR A 116 -3.46 -13.40 -1.02
N ARG A 117 -2.77 -13.09 0.09
CA ARG A 117 -3.11 -12.01 1.03
C ARG A 117 -2.05 -10.92 0.99
N TRP A 118 -2.41 -9.78 0.40
CA TRP A 118 -1.53 -8.63 0.17
C TRP A 118 -0.86 -8.08 1.44
N ASN A 119 -1.46 -8.30 2.61
CA ASN A 119 -0.96 -7.83 3.90
C ASN A 119 0.01 -8.79 4.60
N SER A 120 0.17 -10.00 4.09
CA SER A 120 0.93 -11.04 4.79
C SER A 120 2.43 -10.74 4.88
N GLU A 121 2.99 -9.98 3.93
CA GLU A 121 4.39 -9.56 3.97
C GLU A 121 4.66 -8.58 5.13
N PHE A 122 3.73 -7.64 5.36
CA PHE A 122 3.79 -6.77 6.53
C PHE A 122 3.66 -7.59 7.82
N ASP A 123 2.67 -8.47 7.91
CA ASP A 123 2.41 -9.27 9.13
C ASP A 123 3.62 -10.16 9.46
N CYS A 124 4.24 -10.77 8.44
CA CYS A 124 5.44 -11.59 8.58
C CYS A 124 6.61 -10.78 9.13
N LEU A 125 6.92 -9.63 8.51
CA LEU A 125 7.99 -8.73 8.96
C LEU A 125 7.74 -8.18 10.37
N TYR A 126 6.51 -7.76 10.66
CA TYR A 126 6.11 -7.26 11.97
C TYR A 126 6.32 -8.33 13.05
N SER A 127 5.85 -9.55 12.81
CA SER A 127 6.01 -10.65 13.77
C SER A 127 7.48 -11.02 14.00
N HIS A 128 8.31 -10.97 12.96
CA HIS A 128 9.73 -11.26 13.06
C HIS A 128 10.49 -10.21 13.88
N LEU A 129 10.15 -8.92 13.69
CA LEU A 129 10.68 -7.82 14.50
C LEU A 129 10.19 -7.90 15.95
N TYR A 130 8.93 -8.28 16.15
CA TYR A 130 8.34 -8.46 17.47
C TYR A 130 9.05 -9.54 18.28
N PHE A 131 9.35 -10.68 17.65
CA PHE A 131 10.06 -11.80 18.27
C PHE A 131 11.58 -11.73 18.12
N LYS A 132 12.17 -10.54 17.88
CA LYS A 132 13.60 -10.38 17.58
C LYS A 132 14.51 -11.14 18.56
N LYS A 133 14.29 -11.03 19.88
CA LYS A 133 15.09 -11.72 20.91
C LYS A 133 15.07 -13.25 20.72
N ILE A 134 13.89 -13.81 20.50
CA ILE A 134 13.68 -15.26 20.32
C ILE A 134 14.28 -15.72 19.00
N VAL A 135 14.03 -14.97 17.92
CA VAL A 135 14.59 -15.24 16.59
C VAL A 135 16.12 -15.26 16.64
N GLN A 136 16.75 -14.27 17.30
CA GLN A 136 18.19 -14.23 17.47
C GLN A 136 18.73 -15.40 18.31
N SER A 137 17.99 -15.82 19.34
CA SER A 137 18.34 -17.00 20.15
C SER A 137 18.30 -18.29 19.30
N MET A 138 17.22 -18.52 18.56
CA MET A 138 17.06 -19.73 17.76
C MET A 138 18.02 -19.79 16.57
N THR A 139 18.22 -18.68 15.86
CA THR A 139 19.16 -18.63 14.72
C THR A 139 20.63 -18.63 15.16
N GLY A 140 20.90 -18.37 16.44
CA GLY A 140 22.23 -18.48 17.05
C GLY A 140 22.64 -19.90 17.45
N VAL A 141 21.69 -20.84 17.57
CA VAL A 141 21.96 -22.22 18.00
C VAL A 141 22.17 -23.12 16.78
N SER A 142 23.39 -23.65 16.63
CA SER A 142 23.77 -24.50 15.49
C SER A 142 22.92 -25.78 15.37
N ALA A 143 22.49 -26.35 16.50
CA ALA A 143 21.67 -27.56 16.54
C ALA A 143 20.33 -27.43 15.80
N TYR A 144 19.80 -26.20 15.68
CA TYR A 144 18.52 -25.96 15.00
C TYR A 144 18.65 -25.82 13.48
N LYS A 145 19.89 -25.70 12.95
CA LYS A 145 20.16 -25.49 11.52
C LYS A 145 19.41 -24.29 10.92
N LEU A 146 19.26 -23.22 11.70
CA LEU A 146 18.54 -21.98 11.30
C LEU A 146 19.48 -20.82 10.97
N LYS A 147 20.80 -21.05 10.91
CA LYS A 147 21.81 -20.01 10.72
C LYS A 147 21.60 -19.20 9.43
N ALA A 148 21.17 -19.86 8.34
CA ALA A 148 20.87 -19.24 7.06
C ALA A 148 19.81 -18.11 7.14
N TYR A 149 18.87 -18.19 8.10
CA TYR A 149 17.80 -17.18 8.26
C TYR A 149 18.18 -16.02 9.17
N ARG A 150 19.43 -15.99 9.66
CA ARG A 150 19.88 -14.95 10.57
C ARG A 150 20.05 -13.63 9.83
N LEU A 151 19.32 -12.61 10.30
CA LEU A 151 19.56 -11.24 9.84
C LEU A 151 20.79 -10.63 10.53
N ASP A 152 21.62 -9.94 9.75
CA ASP A 152 22.69 -9.09 10.25
C ASP A 152 22.16 -7.75 10.83
N ASP A 153 23.02 -6.98 11.48
CA ASP A 153 22.62 -5.73 12.14
C ASP A 153 22.14 -4.65 11.17
N GLU A 154 22.62 -4.62 9.93
CA GLU A 154 22.16 -3.69 8.90
C GLU A 154 20.78 -4.10 8.37
N GLN A 155 20.58 -5.40 8.15
CA GLN A 155 19.31 -5.98 7.75
C GLN A 155 18.23 -5.76 8.81
N TRP A 156 18.54 -5.88 10.10
CA TRP A 156 17.61 -5.54 11.17
C TRP A 156 17.21 -4.05 11.15
N LYS A 157 18.16 -3.14 10.91
CA LYS A 157 17.85 -1.70 10.81
C LYS A 157 16.98 -1.42 9.58
N LEU A 158 17.29 -2.02 8.45
CA LEU A 158 16.51 -1.89 7.22
C LEU A 158 15.11 -2.50 7.36
N ALA A 159 14.96 -3.62 8.05
CA ALA A 159 13.68 -4.25 8.35
C ALA A 159 12.75 -3.32 9.13
N VAL A 160 13.27 -2.60 10.12
CA VAL A 160 12.50 -1.58 10.86
C VAL A 160 12.04 -0.44 9.95
N ASP A 161 12.91 0.04 9.06
CA ASP A 161 12.55 1.09 8.10
C ASP A 161 11.49 0.61 7.10
N LEU A 162 11.64 -0.62 6.62
CA LEU A 162 10.70 -1.24 5.70
C LEU A 162 9.33 -1.45 6.35
N GLN A 163 9.28 -1.91 7.60
CA GLN A 163 8.03 -2.07 8.35
C GLN A 163 7.28 -0.74 8.46
N SER A 164 7.98 0.37 8.68
CA SER A 164 7.37 1.71 8.82
C SER A 164 6.66 2.17 7.54
N VAL A 165 7.24 1.88 6.38
CA VAL A 165 6.67 2.22 5.08
C VAL A 165 5.55 1.25 4.69
N LEU A 166 5.72 -0.05 4.95
CA LEU A 166 4.67 -1.04 4.70
C LEU A 166 3.43 -0.83 5.56
N LEU A 167 3.58 -0.28 6.76
CA LEU A 167 2.43 0.09 7.61
C LEU A 167 1.47 1.05 6.89
N LEU A 168 2.01 1.97 6.06
CA LEU A 168 1.19 2.91 5.29
C LEU A 168 0.22 2.18 4.34
N PHE A 169 0.69 1.08 3.74
CA PHE A 169 -0.12 0.24 2.87
C PHE A 169 -1.06 -0.65 3.67
N LYS A 170 -0.59 -1.25 4.78
CA LYS A 170 -1.39 -2.10 5.67
C LYS A 170 -2.64 -1.37 6.19
N GLU A 171 -2.48 -0.15 6.68
CA GLU A 171 -3.60 0.67 7.16
C GLU A 171 -4.64 0.92 6.07
N LEU A 172 -4.16 1.14 4.84
CA LEU A 172 -5.02 1.39 3.68
C LEU A 172 -5.79 0.13 3.27
N THR A 173 -5.08 -0.99 3.12
CA THR A 173 -5.68 -2.26 2.69
C THR A 173 -6.62 -2.81 3.73
N ASP A 174 -6.32 -2.67 5.03
CA ASP A 174 -7.24 -3.05 6.12
C ASP A 174 -8.53 -2.24 6.05
N LEU A 175 -8.45 -0.94 5.80
CA LEU A 175 -9.63 -0.10 5.62
C LEU A 175 -10.50 -0.60 4.46
N PHE A 176 -9.90 -0.86 3.29
CA PHE A 176 -10.65 -1.33 2.11
C PHE A 176 -11.03 -2.81 2.14
N SER A 177 -10.54 -3.57 3.11
CA SER A 177 -10.92 -4.97 3.34
C SER A 177 -12.14 -5.12 4.24
N GLN A 178 -12.67 -4.02 4.80
CA GLN A 178 -13.88 -4.06 5.62
C GLN A 178 -15.09 -4.43 4.77
N ALA A 179 -15.79 -5.49 5.18
CA ALA A 179 -17.08 -5.83 4.60
C ALA A 179 -18.12 -4.75 4.97
N GLU A 180 -19.14 -4.61 4.13
CA GLU A 180 -20.38 -3.84 4.40
C GLU A 180 -20.28 -2.31 4.42
N VAL A 181 -19.10 -1.71 4.22
CA VAL A 181 -18.94 -0.25 4.19
C VAL A 181 -18.75 0.26 2.74
N PRO A 182 -19.59 1.18 2.22
CA PRO A 182 -19.39 1.75 0.89
C PRO A 182 -18.22 2.74 0.89
N LEU A 183 -17.02 2.23 0.62
CA LEU A 183 -15.77 3.01 0.69
C LEU A 183 -15.34 3.65 -0.64
N VAL A 184 -16.15 3.56 -1.71
CA VAL A 184 -15.78 4.11 -3.02
C VAL A 184 -15.51 5.63 -2.97
N VAL A 185 -16.23 6.33 -2.08
CA VAL A 185 -16.04 7.76 -1.77
C VAL A 185 -14.64 8.06 -1.22
N ASN A 186 -14.03 7.08 -0.54
CA ASN A 186 -12.72 7.17 0.12
C ASN A 186 -11.56 6.76 -0.78
N ALA A 187 -11.82 6.10 -1.91
CA ALA A 187 -10.78 5.55 -2.77
C ALA A 187 -9.75 6.61 -3.20
N ILE A 188 -10.18 7.68 -3.88
CA ILE A 188 -9.28 8.77 -4.29
C ILE A 188 -8.66 9.51 -3.08
N PRO A 189 -9.43 9.96 -2.07
CA PRO A 189 -8.86 10.67 -0.92
C PRO A 189 -7.78 9.88 -0.18
N MET A 190 -8.00 8.58 0.01
CA MET A 190 -7.04 7.75 0.72
C MET A 190 -5.81 7.45 -0.13
N LEU A 191 -5.96 7.27 -1.44
CA LEU A 191 -4.82 7.08 -2.35
C LEU A 191 -3.94 8.34 -2.44
N LEU A 192 -4.56 9.53 -2.46
CA LEU A 192 -3.85 10.81 -2.35
C LEU A 192 -3.14 10.96 -1.00
N SER A 193 -3.78 10.53 0.09
CA SER A 193 -3.17 10.53 1.42
C SER A 193 -1.96 9.61 1.48
N LEU A 194 -2.06 8.39 0.92
CA LEU A 194 -0.95 7.45 0.84
C LEU A 194 0.21 8.05 0.03
N ARG A 195 -0.07 8.58 -1.16
CA ARG A 195 0.92 9.26 -2.00
C ARG A 195 1.67 10.35 -1.23
N ASN A 196 0.95 11.19 -0.49
CA ASN A 196 1.57 12.27 0.28
C ASN A 196 2.41 11.74 1.45
N ARG A 197 1.98 10.68 2.13
CA ARG A 197 2.77 10.04 3.20
C ARG A 197 4.04 9.39 2.64
N LEU A 198 3.96 8.72 1.50
CA LEU A 198 5.12 8.17 0.80
C LEU A 198 6.10 9.26 0.35
N ALA A 199 5.60 10.44 -0.05
CA ALA A 199 6.47 11.55 -0.42
C ALA A 199 7.39 11.95 0.75
N LEU A 200 6.89 11.92 1.99
CA LEU A 200 7.72 12.15 3.18
C LEU A 200 8.82 11.08 3.33
N SER A 201 8.55 9.83 2.93
CA SER A 201 9.53 8.74 2.90
C SER A 201 10.55 8.85 1.76
N THR A 202 10.33 9.73 0.77
CA THR A 202 11.33 10.04 -0.26
C THR A 202 12.36 11.09 0.19
N GLU A 203 12.04 11.84 1.25
CA GLU A 203 12.91 12.85 1.84
C GLU A 203 13.83 12.21 2.89
N SER A 204 15.00 12.81 3.13
CA SER A 204 15.88 12.35 4.22
C SER A 204 15.53 13.11 5.48
N ASN A 205 15.18 12.40 6.55
CA ASN A 205 15.02 13.01 7.86
C ASN A 205 16.39 13.40 8.45
N GLU A 206 16.50 14.62 8.97
CA GLU A 206 17.72 15.17 9.57
C GLU A 206 18.21 14.36 10.78
N ASN A 207 17.28 13.80 11.56
CA ASN A 207 17.59 13.06 12.80
C ASN A 207 17.93 11.58 12.55
N ARG A 208 17.37 10.99 11.50
CA ARG A 208 17.65 9.60 11.09
C ARG A 208 17.50 9.49 9.57
N PRO A 209 18.61 9.50 8.82
CA PRO A 209 18.56 9.42 7.37
C PRO A 209 17.79 8.20 6.91
N THR A 210 16.79 8.41 6.05
CA THR A 210 16.05 7.31 5.44
C THR A 210 16.95 6.64 4.40
N PRO A 211 17.13 5.31 4.44
CA PRO A 211 17.99 4.62 3.50
C PRO A 211 17.60 4.90 2.05
N ALA A 212 18.58 5.08 1.16
CA ALA A 212 18.34 5.37 -0.26
C ALA A 212 17.39 4.35 -0.92
N VAL A 213 17.53 3.08 -0.52
CA VAL A 213 16.64 1.98 -0.90
C VAL A 213 15.16 2.30 -0.65
N ILE A 214 14.81 2.72 0.57
CA ILE A 214 13.44 3.02 0.96
C ILE A 214 12.92 4.24 0.21
N ARG A 215 13.78 5.24 -0.01
CA ARG A 215 13.43 6.47 -0.72
C ARG A 215 13.07 6.20 -2.18
N ILE A 216 13.85 5.36 -2.86
CA ILE A 216 13.60 4.96 -4.25
C ILE A 216 12.36 4.08 -4.35
N ALA A 217 12.21 3.09 -3.46
CA ALA A 217 11.01 2.26 -3.42
C ALA A 217 9.74 3.10 -3.19
N SER A 218 9.82 4.10 -2.30
CA SER A 218 8.71 5.04 -2.06
C SER A 218 8.41 5.89 -3.28
N GLN A 219 9.44 6.35 -4.01
CA GLN A 219 9.26 7.09 -5.26
C GLN A 219 8.63 6.22 -6.36
N ALA A 220 9.06 4.97 -6.50
CA ALA A 220 8.46 4.01 -7.43
C ALA A 220 6.98 3.76 -7.09
N ALA A 221 6.66 3.60 -5.80
CA ALA A 221 5.27 3.49 -5.35
C ALA A 221 4.46 4.74 -5.69
N ILE A 222 5.00 5.95 -5.53
CA ILE A 222 4.33 7.20 -5.92
C ILE A 222 4.02 7.24 -7.42
N LEU A 223 4.96 6.84 -8.27
CA LEU A 223 4.75 6.78 -9.73
C LEU A 223 3.61 5.82 -10.08
N LEU A 224 3.59 4.64 -9.46
CA LEU A 224 2.52 3.67 -9.65
C LEU A 224 1.16 4.21 -9.16
N LEU A 225 1.14 4.86 -7.98
CA LEU A 225 -0.07 5.50 -7.45
C LEU A 225 -0.58 6.62 -8.37
N ASN A 226 0.31 7.39 -9.01
CA ASN A 226 -0.11 8.40 -9.98
C ASN A 226 -0.81 7.76 -11.18
N LYS A 227 -0.26 6.66 -11.73
CA LYS A 227 -0.92 5.91 -12.81
C LYS A 227 -2.33 5.45 -12.42
N TYR A 228 -2.49 4.91 -11.20
CA TYR A 228 -3.81 4.52 -10.71
C TYR A 228 -4.73 5.73 -10.48
N LEU A 229 -4.22 6.83 -9.94
CA LEU A 229 -4.99 8.06 -9.78
C LEU A 229 -5.50 8.58 -11.12
N ASP A 230 -4.68 8.57 -12.16
CA ASP A 230 -5.09 8.99 -13.51
C ASP A 230 -6.25 8.13 -14.03
N LEU A 231 -6.14 6.80 -13.93
CA LEU A 231 -7.22 5.86 -14.28
C LEU A 231 -8.50 6.09 -13.44
N MET A 232 -8.35 6.42 -12.16
CA MET A 232 -9.48 6.73 -11.29
C MET A 232 -10.14 8.07 -11.64
N TRP A 233 -9.37 9.07 -12.08
CA TRP A 233 -9.91 10.35 -12.51
C TRP A 233 -10.69 10.24 -13.82
N ASP A 234 -10.31 9.30 -14.70
CA ASP A 234 -11.05 9.00 -15.92
C ASP A 234 -12.39 8.30 -15.67
N CYS A 235 -12.58 7.72 -14.48
CA CYS A 235 -13.81 7.06 -14.08
C CYS A 235 -14.70 7.98 -13.23
N ASP A 236 -15.75 8.52 -13.87
CA ASP A 236 -16.70 9.46 -13.25
C ASP A 236 -17.28 8.98 -11.91
N ILE A 237 -17.37 7.66 -11.67
CA ILE A 237 -17.97 7.10 -10.45
C ILE A 237 -17.28 7.59 -9.17
N TYR A 238 -15.96 7.73 -9.18
CA TYR A 238 -15.22 8.20 -8.00
C TYR A 238 -15.49 9.68 -7.73
N ILE A 239 -15.54 10.49 -8.79
CA ILE A 239 -15.87 11.91 -8.70
C ILE A 239 -17.30 12.08 -8.17
N LEU A 240 -18.26 11.36 -8.76
CA LEU A 240 -19.67 11.39 -8.37
C LEU A 240 -19.85 10.96 -6.91
N ALA A 241 -19.20 9.89 -6.47
CA ALA A 241 -19.27 9.42 -5.09
C ALA A 241 -18.80 10.49 -4.09
N ILE A 242 -17.70 11.18 -4.37
CA ILE A 242 -17.21 12.29 -3.53
C ILE A 242 -18.21 13.44 -3.51
N VAL A 243 -18.82 13.78 -4.64
CA VAL A 243 -19.79 14.89 -4.69
C VAL A 243 -21.10 14.54 -3.98
N PHE A 244 -21.56 13.30 -4.07
CA PHE A 244 -22.79 12.84 -3.42
C PHE A 244 -22.61 12.60 -1.91
N CYS A 245 -21.37 12.49 -1.43
CA CYS A 245 -21.09 12.48 -0.01
C CYS A 245 -21.46 13.84 0.64
N PRO A 246 -22.43 13.86 1.59
CA PRO A 246 -22.92 15.10 2.19
C PRO A 246 -21.82 15.95 2.85
N ASP A 247 -20.81 15.31 3.41
CA ASP A 247 -19.73 15.97 4.16
C ASP A 247 -18.63 16.55 3.26
N ARG A 248 -18.53 16.08 2.00
CA ARG A 248 -17.44 16.44 1.07
C ARG A 248 -17.91 17.39 -0.01
N LYS A 249 -18.86 16.94 -0.83
CA LYS A 249 -19.42 17.68 -1.96
C LYS A 249 -18.32 18.31 -2.82
N LEU A 250 -18.61 19.45 -3.46
CA LEU A 250 -17.61 20.24 -4.19
C LEU A 250 -16.60 20.96 -3.28
N ALA A 251 -16.92 21.13 -2.00
CA ALA A 251 -16.05 21.80 -1.04
C ALA A 251 -14.74 21.03 -0.85
N TRP A 252 -14.81 19.69 -0.84
CA TRP A 252 -13.64 18.83 -0.74
C TRP A 252 -12.62 19.08 -1.85
N PHE A 253 -13.05 19.19 -3.11
CA PHE A 253 -12.16 19.45 -4.25
C PHE A 253 -11.44 20.80 -4.12
N LYS A 254 -12.13 21.83 -3.64
CA LYS A 254 -11.50 23.13 -3.38
C LYS A 254 -10.52 23.08 -2.21
N ALA A 255 -10.93 22.46 -1.10
CA ALA A 255 -10.13 22.41 0.11
C ALA A 255 -8.86 21.56 -0.05
N LYS A 256 -9.00 20.36 -0.62
CA LYS A 256 -7.96 19.33 -0.71
C LYS A 256 -7.16 19.38 -2.00
N LEU A 257 -7.78 19.65 -3.14
CA LEU A 257 -7.11 19.69 -4.44
C LEU A 257 -6.86 21.11 -4.97
N LYS A 258 -7.26 22.14 -4.23
CA LYS A 258 -7.13 23.56 -4.64
C LYS A 258 -7.72 23.82 -6.03
N TYR A 259 -8.80 23.11 -6.39
CA TYR A 259 -9.42 23.24 -7.70
C TYR A 259 -9.83 24.67 -8.00
N SER A 260 -9.45 25.13 -9.20
CA SER A 260 -9.90 26.40 -9.74
C SER A 260 -11.41 26.38 -9.99
N ASN A 261 -11.97 27.57 -10.24
CA ASN A 261 -13.36 27.70 -10.66
C ASN A 261 -13.64 26.94 -11.96
N GLU A 262 -12.65 26.83 -12.85
CA GLU A 262 -12.76 26.07 -14.10
C GLU A 262 -12.85 24.56 -13.85
N ASN A 263 -11.95 24.00 -13.04
CA ASN A 263 -12.00 22.57 -12.68
C ASN A 263 -13.29 22.23 -11.91
N THR A 264 -13.77 23.16 -11.08
CA THR A 264 -15.08 23.00 -10.43
C THR A 264 -16.23 22.95 -11.45
N LYS A 265 -16.15 23.71 -12.56
CA LYS A 265 -17.15 23.63 -13.64
C LYS A 265 -17.10 22.27 -14.36
N LYS A 266 -15.91 21.71 -14.59
CA LYS A 266 -15.75 20.36 -15.18
C LYS A 266 -16.45 19.29 -14.32
N VAL A 267 -16.22 19.30 -13.01
CA VAL A 267 -16.91 18.40 -12.08
C VAL A 267 -18.44 18.58 -12.14
N LYS A 268 -18.93 19.83 -12.21
CA LYS A 268 -20.37 20.08 -12.39
C LYS A 268 -20.92 19.53 -13.70
N SER A 269 -20.15 19.62 -14.78
CA SER A 269 -20.53 19.07 -16.08
C SER A 269 -20.72 17.56 -16.01
N ILE A 270 -19.82 16.84 -15.34
CA ILE A 270 -19.90 15.38 -15.13
C ILE A 270 -21.19 15.00 -14.39
N ILE A 271 -21.56 15.77 -13.35
CA ILE A 271 -22.80 15.52 -12.60
C ILE A 271 -24.02 15.70 -13.49
N LEU A 272 -24.05 16.77 -14.28
CA LEU A 272 -25.18 17.08 -15.16
C LEU A 272 -25.30 16.04 -16.28
N SER A 273 -24.20 15.66 -16.94
CA SER A 273 -24.21 14.64 -17.99
C SER A 273 -24.68 13.28 -17.45
N THR A 274 -24.18 12.89 -16.27
CA THR A 274 -24.58 11.66 -15.59
C THR A 274 -26.06 11.70 -15.22
N TRP A 275 -26.54 12.80 -14.65
CA TRP A 275 -27.96 12.96 -14.33
C TRP A 275 -28.82 12.84 -15.59
N THR A 276 -28.47 13.52 -16.67
CA THR A 276 -29.22 13.42 -17.93
C THR A 276 -29.25 11.99 -18.47
N LYS A 277 -28.17 11.23 -18.30
CA LYS A 277 -28.07 9.83 -18.75
C LYS A 277 -28.95 8.87 -17.96
N TYR A 278 -29.03 9.04 -16.63
CA TYR A 278 -29.68 8.08 -15.73
C TYR A 278 -30.96 8.59 -15.06
N ALA A 279 -31.33 9.86 -15.25
CA ALA A 279 -32.57 10.37 -14.71
C ALA A 279 -33.75 9.62 -15.34
N PRO A 280 -34.73 9.17 -14.55
CA PRO A 280 -35.91 8.53 -15.09
C PRO A 280 -36.62 9.53 -16.03
N GLU A 281 -37.07 9.03 -17.19
CA GLU A 281 -37.91 9.79 -18.11
C GLU A 281 -39.07 10.41 -17.33
N LYS A 282 -39.47 11.62 -17.74
CA LYS A 282 -40.58 12.32 -17.10
C LYS A 282 -41.80 11.39 -17.14
N VAL A 283 -42.22 10.88 -15.98
CA VAL A 283 -43.56 10.33 -15.83
C VAL A 283 -44.51 11.42 -16.29
N ASP A 284 -45.19 11.17 -17.40
CA ASP A 284 -46.06 12.11 -18.06
C ASP A 284 -47.23 12.38 -17.11
N LYS A 285 -47.10 13.44 -16.29
CA LYS A 285 -48.17 13.87 -15.42
C LYS A 285 -49.21 14.50 -16.32
N GLY A 286 -50.21 13.69 -16.65
CA GLY A 286 -51.42 14.11 -17.33
C GLY A 286 -51.91 15.47 -16.82
N LYS A 287 -52.24 16.31 -17.80
CA LYS A 287 -52.81 17.66 -17.69
C LYS A 287 -53.57 17.91 -16.37
N ALA A 288 -53.09 18.89 -15.60
CA ALA A 288 -53.99 19.70 -14.76
C ALA A 288 -53.39 21.07 -14.43
N ALA A 289 -54.12 22.08 -14.90
CA ALA A 289 -54.26 23.46 -14.40
C ALA A 289 -53.07 24.45 -14.53
N GLU A 290 -53.29 25.37 -15.47
CA GLU A 290 -52.66 26.69 -15.61
C GLU A 290 -52.80 27.53 -14.33
N GLY A 291 -51.77 28.32 -14.01
CA GLY A 291 -51.86 29.33 -12.98
C GLY A 291 -50.51 29.83 -12.45
N SER A 292 -50.10 31.01 -12.93
CA SER A 292 -49.11 31.93 -12.35
C SER A 292 -47.61 31.61 -12.52
N GLN A 293 -46.98 32.43 -13.37
CA GLN A 293 -45.56 32.46 -13.71
C GLN A 293 -44.71 33.05 -12.58
N ARG A 294 -43.91 32.18 -11.95
CA ARG A 294 -42.50 32.47 -11.63
C ARG A 294 -41.67 31.41 -12.36
N PRO A 295 -40.47 31.70 -12.87
CA PRO A 295 -39.65 30.67 -13.52
C PRO A 295 -39.35 29.57 -12.50
N LYS A 296 -40.08 28.46 -12.60
CA LYS A 296 -39.88 27.28 -11.76
C LYS A 296 -38.52 26.71 -12.16
N LYS A 297 -37.52 26.91 -11.30
CA LYS A 297 -36.18 26.34 -11.46
C LYS A 297 -36.30 24.87 -11.85
N THR A 298 -35.64 24.48 -12.94
CA THR A 298 -35.63 23.11 -13.46
C THR A 298 -35.20 22.14 -12.36
N ARG A 299 -35.68 20.88 -12.38
CA ARG A 299 -35.30 19.87 -11.37
C ARG A 299 -33.78 19.72 -11.25
N GLU A 300 -33.06 19.86 -12.37
CA GLU A 300 -31.60 19.98 -12.44
C GLU A 300 -31.05 21.16 -11.62
N GLN A 301 -31.63 22.35 -11.77
CA GLN A 301 -31.23 23.54 -11.01
C GLN A 301 -31.53 23.40 -9.51
N LYS A 302 -32.56 22.62 -9.13
CA LYS A 302 -32.86 22.31 -7.73
C LYS A 302 -31.88 21.28 -7.16
N LEU A 303 -31.55 20.22 -7.90
CA LEU A 303 -30.59 19.20 -7.49
C LEU A 303 -29.19 19.81 -7.32
N VAL A 304 -28.76 20.62 -8.30
CA VAL A 304 -27.54 21.41 -8.22
C VAL A 304 -27.58 22.31 -7.00
N ARG A 305 -28.69 23.00 -6.70
CA ARG A 305 -28.80 23.84 -5.51
C ARG A 305 -28.72 23.06 -4.19
N VAL A 306 -29.27 21.86 -4.11
CA VAL A 306 -29.22 20.99 -2.92
C VAL A 306 -27.80 20.43 -2.72
N LEU A 307 -27.12 20.03 -3.79
CA LEU A 307 -25.72 19.60 -3.77
C LEU A 307 -24.75 20.77 -3.50
N LEU A 308 -25.14 22.02 -3.79
CA LEU A 308 -24.33 23.23 -3.59
C LEU A 308 -24.59 23.98 -2.28
N TYR A 309 -25.62 23.61 -1.51
CA TYR A 309 -25.90 24.20 -0.20
C TYR A 309 -24.86 23.68 0.79
N ASN A 310 -23.75 24.43 0.89
CA ASN A 310 -22.73 24.50 1.94
C ASN A 310 -21.38 25.08 1.39
N SER A 311 -21.38 25.77 0.25
CA SER A 311 -20.20 26.55 -0.21
C SER A 311 -20.12 27.97 0.37
N SER A 312 -20.89 28.27 1.43
CA SER A 312 -20.83 29.53 2.16
C SER A 312 -20.90 29.22 3.65
N ILE A 313 -19.74 28.86 4.20
CA ILE A 313 -19.14 29.23 5.49
C ILE A 313 -17.65 28.97 5.31
#